data_AF-A0AAW5EJJ9-F1
#
_entry.id   AF-A0AAW5EJJ9-F1
#
_cell.length_a   1.000
_cell.length_b   1.000
_cell.length_c   1.000
_cell.angle_alpha   90.00
_cell.angle_beta   90.00
_cell.angle_gamma   90.00
#
_symmetry.space_group_name_H-M   'P 1'
#
loop_
_entity.id
_entity.type
_entity.pdbx_description
1 polymer ?
#
loop_
_entity_poly.entity_id
_entity_poly.type
_entity_poly.pdbx_seq_one_letter_code
_entity_poly.pdbx_strand_id
1 'polypeptide(L)' 'LKGAQILIYPTAIGWFDKDEKEEKQRQLGAWLGVQKGHAIANGLYTIAVNRVGFEEDKSGVEEGIRFWGNSF' A
#
# COMPACT_ATOMS: atom_id res chain seq x y z
N LEU A 1 -4.87 -5.61 24.20
CA LEU A 1 -3.74 -5.80 23.26
C LEU A 1 -2.74 -6.82 23.84
N LYS A 2 -1.86 -7.39 23.01
CA LYS A 2 -0.86 -8.42 23.40
C LYS A 2 0.56 -7.89 23.66
N GLY A 3 0.72 -6.58 23.88
CA GLY A 3 2.01 -5.97 24.24
C GLY A 3 2.98 -5.69 23.08
N ALA A 4 2.51 -5.60 21.83
CA ALA A 4 3.35 -5.22 20.70
C ALA A 4 3.86 -3.77 20.86
N GLN A 5 5.12 -3.54 20.47
CA GLN A 5 5.75 -2.21 20.48
C GLN A 5 5.87 -1.58 19.07
N ILE A 6 5.70 -2.41 18.04
CA ILE A 6 5.77 -2.03 16.63
C ILE A 6 4.78 -2.86 15.81
N LEU A 7 4.22 -2.26 14.77
CA LEU A 7 3.42 -2.92 13.74
C LEU A 7 4.20 -2.91 12.43
N ILE A 8 4.24 -4.05 11.72
CA ILE A 8 4.98 -4.18 10.45
C ILE A 8 4.06 -4.81 9.41
N TYR A 9 3.93 -4.16 8.25
CA TYR A 9 3.01 -4.54 7.18
C TYR A 9 3.74 -4.73 5.85
N PRO A 10 4.28 -5.93 5.57
CA PRO A 10 4.73 -6.29 4.22
C PRO A 10 3.53 -6.32 3.27
N THR A 11 3.61 -5.54 2.20
CA THR A 11 2.50 -5.29 1.27
C THR A 11 2.97 -5.45 -0.18
N ALA A 12 2.06 -5.86 -1.06
CA ALA A 12 2.20 -5.76 -2.51
C ALA A 12 0.93 -5.11 -3.05
N ILE A 13 0.94 -3.78 -3.16
CA ILE A 13 -0.21 -3.00 -3.59
C ILE A 13 0.19 -1.99 -4.67
N GLY A 14 -0.66 -1.87 -5.68
CA GLY A 14 -0.43 -1.12 -6.91
C GLY A 14 -1.76 -0.69 -7.51
N TRP A 15 -1.68 0.08 -8.59
CA TRP A 15 -2.83 0.47 -9.42
C TRP A 15 -2.68 -0.10 -10.82
N PHE A 16 -3.76 -0.10 -11.59
CA PHE A 16 -3.68 -0.32 -13.02
C PHE A 16 -3.25 0.98 -13.72
N ASP A 17 -2.52 0.88 -14.82
CA ASP A 17 -2.08 2.06 -15.54
C ASP A 17 -3.27 2.85 -16.15
N LYS A 18 -4.36 2.14 -16.47
CA LYS A 18 -5.65 2.73 -16.89
C LYS A 18 -6.40 3.51 -15.81
N ASP A 19 -6.05 3.38 -14.53
CA ASP A 19 -6.77 4.08 -13.47
C ASP A 19 -6.54 5.60 -13.55
N GLU A 20 -7.60 6.36 -13.33
CA GLU A 20 -7.56 7.82 -13.30
C GLU A 20 -6.61 8.33 -12.21
N LYS A 21 -5.95 9.47 -12.49
CA LYS A 21 -4.94 10.02 -11.58
C LYS A 21 -5.52 10.32 -10.20
N GLU A 22 -6.73 10.87 -10.13
CA GLU A 22 -7.41 11.17 -8.87
C GLU A 22 -7.68 9.89 -8.06
N GLU A 23 -8.02 8.79 -8.73
CA GLU A 23 -8.25 7.50 -8.07
C GLU A 23 -6.94 6.93 -7.52
N LYS A 24 -5.86 6.95 -8.31
CA LYS A 24 -4.52 6.53 -7.85
C LYS A 24 -4.09 7.28 -6.59
N GLN A 25 -4.33 8.60 -6.54
CA GLN A 25 -4.02 9.41 -5.36
C GLN A 25 -4.93 9.12 -4.17
N ARG A 26 -6.24 8.90 -4.40
CA ARG A 26 -7.18 8.50 -3.34
C ARG A 26 -6.79 7.16 -2.71
N GLN A 27 -6.47 6.17 -3.53
CA GLN A 27 -6.08 4.83 -3.07
C GLN A 27 -4.80 4.90 -2.22
N LEU A 28 -3.75 5.57 -2.73
CA LEU A 28 -2.51 5.75 -1.98
C LEU A 28 -2.75 6.52 -0.67
N GLY A 29 -3.51 7.61 -0.73
CA GLY A 29 -3.84 8.41 0.46
C GLY A 29 -4.60 7.62 1.52
N ALA A 30 -5.58 6.81 1.11
CA ALA A 30 -6.33 5.94 2.01
C ALA A 30 -5.44 4.88 2.67
N TRP A 31 -4.58 4.22 1.89
CA TRP A 31 -3.63 3.24 2.40
C TRP A 31 -2.63 3.85 3.39
N LEU A 32 -2.06 5.02 3.08
CA LEU A 32 -1.22 5.76 4.03
C LEU A 32 -2.00 6.16 5.30
N GLY A 33 -3.24 6.63 5.12
CA GLY A 33 -4.10 7.13 6.19
C GLY A 33 -4.45 6.07 7.23
N VAL A 34 -4.87 4.88 6.79
CA VAL A 34 -5.27 3.81 7.72
C VAL A 34 -4.11 3.32 8.58
N GLN A 35 -2.92 3.20 7.99
CA GLN A 35 -1.71 2.75 8.67
C GLN A 35 -1.24 3.79 9.71
N LYS A 36 -1.28 5.08 9.37
CA LYS A 36 -1.05 6.17 10.33
C LYS A 36 -2.11 6.16 11.43
N GLY A 37 -3.37 5.88 11.10
CA GLY A 37 -4.45 5.71 12.06
C GLY A 37 -4.16 4.61 13.09
N HIS A 38 -3.63 3.46 12.64
CA HIS A 38 -3.21 2.38 13.54
C HIS A 38 -2.07 2.80 14.48
N ALA A 39 -1.07 3.53 13.95
CA ALA A 39 0.02 4.08 14.76
C ALA A 39 -0.50 5.01 15.86
N ILE A 40 -1.37 5.97 15.49
CA ILE A 40 -1.95 6.96 16.41
C ILE A 40 -2.82 6.28 17.46
N ALA A 41 -3.73 5.40 17.05
CA ALA A 41 -4.71 4.78 17.94
C ALA A 41 -4.06 3.89 19.02
N ASN A 42 -2.89 3.32 18.74
CA ASN A 42 -2.21 2.41 19.66
C ASN A 42 -0.93 3.00 20.28
N GLY A 43 -0.48 4.17 19.84
CA GLY A 43 0.78 4.76 20.28
C GLY A 43 2.00 3.91 19.92
N LEU A 44 1.99 3.27 18.75
CA LEU A 44 3.03 2.32 18.31
C LEU A 44 3.79 2.82 17.09
N TYR A 45 5.07 2.45 17.00
CA TYR A 45 5.80 2.53 15.74
C TYR A 45 5.10 1.67 14.69
N THR A 46 5.05 2.14 13.45
CA THR A 46 4.45 1.40 12.34
C THR A 46 5.36 1.49 11.14
N ILE A 47 5.60 0.34 10.51
CA ILE A 47 6.37 0.20 9.27
C ILE A 47 5.44 -0.40 8.23
N ALA A 48 5.33 0.25 7.08
CA ALA A 48 4.66 -0.28 5.90
C ALA A 48 5.68 -0.46 4.78
N VAL A 49 5.81 -1.68 4.27
CA VAL A 49 6.75 -2.00 3.18
C VAL A 49 5.95 -2.37 1.95
N ASN A 50 6.27 -1.78 0.80
CA ASN A 50 5.66 -2.13 -0.47
C ASN A 50 6.70 -2.23 -1.58
N ARG A 51 6.41 -3.08 -2.57
CA ARG A 51 7.26 -3.24 -3.76
C ARG A 51 7.04 -2.11 -4.76
N VAL A 52 7.90 -2.07 -5.79
CA VAL A 52 7.88 -1.09 -6.88
C VAL A 52 7.96 -1.81 -8.23
N GLY A 53 7.53 -1.12 -9.29
CA GLY A 53 7.68 -1.59 -10.66
C GLY A 53 6.36 -2.08 -11.25
N PHE A 54 6.39 -2.39 -12.55
CA PHE A 54 5.26 -2.96 -13.27
C PHE A 54 5.43 -4.47 -13.41
N GLU A 55 4.38 -5.22 -13.13
CA GLU A 55 4.32 -6.65 -13.35
C GLU A 55 3.14 -6.95 -14.29
N GLU A 56 3.47 -7.48 -15.47
CA GLU A 56 2.52 -7.86 -16.51
C GLU A 56 1.68 -9.07 -16.09
N ASP A 57 0.38 -9.05 -16.41
CA ASP A 57 -0.47 -10.23 -16.24
C ASP A 57 -0.26 -11.23 -17.39
N LYS A 58 0.32 -12.38 -17.06
CA LYS A 58 0.60 -13.44 -18.04
C LYS A 58 -0.63 -14.21 -18.52
N SER A 59 -1.79 -14.00 -17.90
CA SER A 59 -3.05 -14.66 -18.30
C SER A 59 -3.78 -13.93 -19.43
N GLY A 60 -3.43 -12.66 -19.70
CA GLY A 60 -4.05 -11.83 -20.72
C GLY A 60 -5.45 -11.32 -20.37
N VAL A 61 -5.85 -11.36 -19.09
CA VAL A 61 -7.13 -10.83 -18.62
C VAL A 61 -7.02 -9.33 -18.34
N GLU A 62 -5.90 -8.90 -17.77
CA GLU A 62 -5.57 -7.50 -17.54
C GLU A 62 -4.20 -7.14 -18.13
N GLU A 63 -3.84 -5.86 -18.14
CA GLU A 63 -2.51 -5.43 -18.59
C GLU A 63 -1.41 -5.76 -17.57
N GLY A 64 -1.73 -5.65 -16.28
CA GLY A 64 -0.77 -5.81 -15.19
C GLY A 64 -0.88 -4.73 -14.13
N ILE A 65 -0.08 -4.84 -13.08
CA ILE A 65 -0.15 -3.96 -11.91
C ILE A 65 1.13 -3.13 -11.82
N ARG A 66 0.99 -1.82 -11.61
CA ARG A 66 2.09 -0.93 -11.24
C ARG A 66 2.12 -0.74 -9.73
N PHE A 67 3.05 -1.41 -9.08
CA PHE A 67 3.31 -1.26 -7.66
C PHE A 67 3.96 0.09 -7.37
N TRP A 68 3.39 0.82 -6.41
CA TRP A 68 3.69 2.23 -6.21
C TRP A 68 4.75 2.50 -5.15
N GLY A 69 5.31 1.49 -4.48
CA GLY A 69 6.22 1.68 -3.36
C GLY A 69 5.55 2.45 -2.23
N ASN A 70 6.04 3.65 -1.93
CA ASN A 70 5.58 4.45 -0.78
C ASN A 70 5.73 3.73 0.57
N SER A 71 6.78 2.91 0.71
CA SER A 71 7.17 2.37 2.01
C SER A 71 7.48 3.51 2.99
N PHE A 72 7.04 3.40 4.24
CA PHE A 72 7.25 4.40 5.29
C PHE A 72 7.27 3.81 6.69
#